data_AF-A0A7X3V2N8-F1
#
_entry.id   AF-A0A7X3V2N8-F1
#
_cell.length_a   1.000
_cell.length_b   1.000
_cell.length_c   1.000
_cell.angle_alpha   90.00
_cell.angle_beta   90.00
_cell.angle_gamma   90.00
#
_symmetry.space_group_name_H-M   'P 1'
#
loop_
_entity.id
_entity.type
_entity.pdbx_description
1 polymer ?
#
loop_
_entity_poly.entity_id
_entity_poly.type
_entity_poly.pdbx_seq_one_letter_code
_entity_poly.pdbx_strand_id
1 'polypeptide(L)'
;MQIDHSRRRAAIAALAMLTLASCGESGSEPVRDPPVAAAIAISPQSATLSSLGETTTFTATVTDQYGDPFAAPITWSTSDDEVFTVSFVGEVTAVANGSGTLTAAAEALSATAQVTVAQVPVAVVVASGGAQEGLAGRALAEPVVVRVDDAGGSPVTDVTVSFTPATGHGVADPASVVTDPAGMASTNWTLGEVSGIQSLMASAADGVSAEIRAVAGEVPLPSDTAVYSIAFNATWSAATHPTDFPPGPHFSPLIGAVHNDSVAFWASGEIASAGIEQMAETGGTSNLTREIRAHIPGHALSVINGRGIGSPASTTIEGVHVSLDHPLITLVTMIAPSPDWFVGVAGQSLQDEFGQWVDELQVVLYPYDSGTDDGASYRSANADSSPKQPIKGLKGISPFSDEPIGTYTFKRTDSGGSG
;
A
#
# COMPACT_ATOMS: atom_id res chain seq x y z
N MET A 1 -79.82 23.50 7.83
CA MET A 1 -79.91 23.84 9.27
C MET A 1 -78.60 24.54 9.61
N GLN A 2 -78.50 25.80 10.03
CA GLN A 2 -79.41 26.91 10.35
C GLN A 2 -78.42 28.05 10.70
N ILE A 3 -78.31 29.13 9.93
CA ILE A 3 -78.90 30.46 10.16
C ILE A 3 -78.79 30.95 11.61
N ASP A 4 -78.09 32.07 11.85
CA ASP A 4 -78.62 33.40 12.27
C ASP A 4 -77.48 34.25 12.89
N HIS A 5 -77.07 35.39 12.31
CA HIS A 5 -77.54 36.76 12.56
C HIS A 5 -77.63 37.21 14.03
N SER A 6 -76.97 38.33 14.34
CA SER A 6 -77.72 39.47 14.89
C SER A 6 -77.08 40.82 14.55
N ARG A 7 -77.92 41.70 14.02
CA ARG A 7 -77.71 43.13 13.81
C ARG A 7 -77.97 43.89 15.12
N ARG A 8 -77.40 45.09 15.28
CA ARG A 8 -78.03 46.16 16.09
C ARG A 8 -78.14 47.46 15.31
N ARG A 9 -79.32 48.09 15.46
CA ARG A 9 -79.90 49.27 14.81
C ARG A 9 -79.45 50.56 15.55
N ALA A 10 -79.04 51.62 14.84
CA ALA A 10 -79.79 52.86 14.51
C ALA A 10 -80.05 53.85 15.67
N ALA A 11 -79.61 55.11 15.52
CA ALA A 11 -80.34 56.32 15.91
C ALA A 11 -79.73 57.58 15.25
N ILE A 12 -80.62 58.53 14.95
CA ILE A 12 -80.50 59.73 14.11
C ILE A 12 -80.19 60.95 14.98
N ALA A 13 -79.43 61.92 14.47
CA ALA A 13 -79.61 63.34 14.81
C ALA A 13 -79.16 64.23 13.64
N ALA A 14 -80.10 64.96 13.04
CA ALA A 14 -79.85 66.01 12.08
C ALA A 14 -79.43 67.30 12.79
N LEU A 15 -78.45 68.02 12.25
CA LEU A 15 -78.30 69.46 12.49
C LEU A 15 -77.79 70.12 11.21
N ALA A 16 -78.64 70.99 10.65
CA ALA A 16 -78.28 71.91 9.59
C ALA A 16 -77.43 73.06 10.17
N MET A 17 -76.39 73.52 9.47
CA MET A 17 -76.23 74.93 9.11
C MET A 17 -74.91 75.25 8.39
N LEU A 18 -75.07 76.17 7.44
CA LEU A 18 -74.13 77.20 6.98
C LEU A 18 -72.94 76.80 6.09
N THR A 19 -73.17 76.94 4.79
CA THR A 19 -72.15 77.20 3.78
C THR A 19 -71.44 78.52 4.07
N LEU A 20 -70.18 78.45 4.50
CA LEU A 20 -69.21 79.53 4.35
C LEU A 20 -68.21 79.11 3.28
N ALA A 21 -68.27 79.79 2.13
CA ALA A 21 -67.19 79.80 1.17
C ALA A 21 -65.96 80.41 1.87
N SER A 22 -64.91 79.61 2.04
CA SER A 22 -63.60 80.06 2.48
C SER A 22 -62.58 79.65 1.43
N CYS A 23 -61.81 80.63 0.97
CA CYS A 23 -60.81 80.53 -0.07
C CYS A 23 -59.79 79.43 0.21
N GLY A 24 -59.33 78.77 -0.86
CA GLY A 24 -58.19 77.88 -0.81
C GLY A 24 -56.94 78.64 -0.36
N GLU A 25 -56.40 78.22 0.78
CA GLU A 25 -55.03 78.54 1.17
C GLU A 25 -54.16 77.41 0.60
N SER A 26 -53.43 77.74 -0.47
CA SER A 26 -52.45 76.87 -1.11
C SER A 26 -51.27 76.67 -0.15
N GLY A 27 -51.41 75.75 0.80
CA GLY A 27 -50.28 75.25 1.57
C GLY A 27 -49.27 74.64 0.61
N SER A 28 -48.09 75.24 0.54
CA SER A 28 -46.95 74.70 -0.20
C SER A 28 -46.61 73.34 0.40
N GLU A 29 -46.83 72.26 -0.35
CA GLU A 29 -46.24 70.98 0.01
C GLU A 29 -44.71 71.17 0.13
N PRO A 30 -44.06 70.61 1.16
CA PRO A 30 -42.61 70.64 1.22
C PRO A 30 -42.07 69.99 -0.05
N VAL A 31 -41.32 70.75 -0.84
CA VAL A 31 -40.67 70.24 -2.05
C VAL A 31 -39.70 69.15 -1.61
N ARG A 32 -40.01 67.88 -1.88
CA ARG A 32 -39.07 66.77 -1.65
C ARG A 32 -37.92 66.91 -2.63
N ASP A 33 -36.68 66.83 -2.13
CA ASP A 33 -35.51 66.71 -3.00
C ASP A 33 -35.64 65.43 -3.84
N PRO A 34 -35.15 65.43 -5.10
CA PRO A 34 -35.20 64.26 -5.96
C PRO A 34 -34.50 63.06 -5.30
N PRO A 35 -35.02 61.82 -5.50
CA PRO A 35 -34.45 60.63 -4.89
C PRO A 35 -33.04 60.39 -5.44
N VAL A 36 -32.10 60.09 -4.55
CA VAL A 36 -30.71 59.74 -4.87
C VAL A 36 -30.34 58.43 -4.16
N ALA A 37 -29.56 57.57 -4.81
CA ALA A 37 -29.08 56.33 -4.20
C ALA A 37 -28.34 56.65 -2.88
N ALA A 38 -28.78 56.03 -1.77
CA ALA A 38 -28.23 56.31 -0.45
C ALA A 38 -27.65 55.07 0.25
N ALA A 39 -28.23 53.89 0.03
CA ALA A 39 -27.71 52.64 0.59
C ALA A 39 -27.89 51.47 -0.38
N ILE A 40 -26.99 50.49 -0.30
CA ILE A 40 -27.07 49.21 -1.00
C ILE A 40 -26.95 48.08 0.02
N ALA A 41 -27.74 47.02 -0.14
CA ALA A 41 -27.71 45.83 0.71
C ALA A 41 -27.75 44.55 -0.13
N ILE A 42 -26.92 43.57 0.24
CA ILE A 42 -26.89 42.24 -0.37
C ILE A 42 -27.62 41.23 0.54
N SER A 43 -28.40 40.32 -0.07
CA SER A 43 -29.00 39.17 0.60
C SER A 43 -28.86 37.90 -0.26
N PRO A 44 -28.42 36.77 0.32
CA PRO A 44 -27.96 36.59 1.71
C PRO A 44 -26.62 37.29 2.00
N GLN A 45 -26.21 37.44 3.28
CA GLN A 45 -24.90 38.02 3.63
C GLN A 45 -23.75 37.01 3.53
N SER A 46 -24.07 35.72 3.48
CA SER A 46 -23.11 34.65 3.25
C SER A 46 -23.74 33.42 2.61
N ALA A 47 -22.95 32.62 1.90
CA ALA A 47 -23.34 31.30 1.42
C ALA A 47 -22.16 30.32 1.50
N THR A 48 -22.46 29.05 1.74
CA THR A 48 -21.52 27.94 1.62
C THR A 48 -22.01 26.98 0.55
N LEU A 49 -21.17 26.71 -0.44
CA LEU A 49 -21.41 25.77 -1.53
C LEU A 49 -20.57 24.51 -1.24
N SER A 50 -21.23 23.36 -1.28
CA SER A 50 -20.71 22.05 -0.86
C SER A 50 -20.29 21.15 -2.02
N SER A 51 -20.44 21.60 -3.27
CA SER A 51 -20.02 20.89 -4.46
C SER A 51 -19.56 21.84 -5.56
N LEU A 52 -18.64 21.41 -6.41
CA LEU A 52 -18.22 22.23 -7.55
C LEU A 52 -19.34 22.34 -8.58
N GLY A 53 -19.48 23.53 -9.17
CA GLY A 53 -20.61 23.84 -10.05
C GLY A 53 -21.94 24.07 -9.33
N GLU A 54 -22.02 23.92 -8.00
CA GLU A 54 -23.20 24.33 -7.23
C GLU A 54 -23.41 25.85 -7.38
N THR A 55 -24.67 26.25 -7.54
CA THR A 55 -25.05 27.65 -7.71
C THR A 55 -25.94 28.16 -6.61
N THR A 56 -25.85 29.45 -6.33
CA THR A 56 -26.76 30.17 -5.44
C THR A 56 -26.98 31.58 -5.96
N THR A 57 -28.10 32.20 -5.63
CA THR A 57 -28.43 33.55 -6.12
C THR A 57 -28.34 34.56 -4.98
N PHE A 58 -27.58 35.63 -5.22
CA PHE A 58 -27.56 36.82 -4.39
C PHE A 58 -28.38 37.93 -5.03
N THR A 59 -29.04 38.71 -4.19
CA THR A 59 -29.81 39.89 -4.60
C THR A 59 -29.20 41.14 -3.97
N ALA A 60 -29.14 42.23 -4.73
CA ALA A 60 -28.74 43.54 -4.24
C ALA A 60 -29.92 44.51 -4.36
N THR A 61 -30.20 45.23 -3.28
CA THR A 61 -31.27 46.24 -3.23
C THR A 61 -30.66 47.60 -2.93
N VAL A 62 -31.07 48.62 -3.69
CA VAL A 62 -30.64 50.01 -3.47
C VAL A 62 -31.83 50.79 -2.95
N THR A 63 -31.63 51.60 -1.91
CA THR A 63 -32.64 52.50 -1.36
C THR A 63 -32.19 53.95 -1.47
N ASP A 64 -33.13 54.87 -1.62
CA ASP A 64 -32.88 56.29 -1.63
C ASP A 64 -32.67 56.87 -0.22
N GLN A 65 -32.45 58.19 -0.12
CA GLN A 65 -32.26 58.90 1.16
C GLN A 65 -33.47 58.86 2.10
N TYR A 66 -34.62 58.44 1.60
CA TYR A 66 -35.87 58.29 2.36
C TYR A 66 -36.19 56.83 2.70
N GLY A 67 -35.37 55.88 2.24
CA GLY A 67 -35.55 54.44 2.45
C GLY A 67 -36.46 53.78 1.41
N ASP A 68 -36.88 54.49 0.37
CA ASP A 68 -37.70 53.96 -0.71
C ASP A 68 -36.81 53.20 -1.72
N PRO A 69 -37.32 52.13 -2.39
CA PRO A 69 -36.53 51.42 -3.41
C PRO A 69 -36.08 52.34 -4.55
N PHE A 70 -34.78 52.27 -4.87
CA PHE A 70 -34.16 53.06 -5.91
C PHE A 70 -33.62 52.16 -7.02
N ALA A 71 -34.00 52.44 -8.27
CA ALA A 71 -33.55 51.65 -9.41
C ALA A 71 -32.18 52.13 -9.90
N ALA A 72 -31.14 51.33 -9.65
CA ALA A 72 -29.79 51.56 -10.15
C ALA A 72 -29.21 50.25 -10.74
N PRO A 73 -28.38 50.32 -11.81
CA PRO A 73 -27.71 49.15 -12.34
C PRO A 73 -26.71 48.61 -11.32
N ILE A 74 -26.76 47.29 -11.08
CA ILE A 74 -25.84 46.60 -10.18
C ILE A 74 -24.69 46.00 -10.98
N THR A 75 -23.46 46.25 -10.54
CA THR A 75 -22.28 45.53 -11.00
C THR A 75 -21.84 44.55 -9.94
N TRP A 76 -21.70 43.27 -10.32
CA TRP A 76 -21.20 42.22 -9.45
C TRP A 76 -19.72 41.94 -9.73
N SER A 77 -18.96 41.67 -8.68
CA SER A 77 -17.58 41.18 -8.79
C SER A 77 -17.23 40.22 -7.65
N THR A 78 -16.25 39.35 -7.89
CA THR A 78 -15.64 38.46 -6.88
C THR A 78 -14.23 38.95 -6.54
N SER A 79 -13.77 38.65 -5.33
CA SER A 79 -12.37 38.84 -4.94
C SER A 79 -11.44 37.75 -5.52
N ASP A 80 -12.00 36.60 -5.92
CA ASP A 80 -11.27 35.43 -6.39
C ASP A 80 -12.17 34.60 -7.32
N ASP A 81 -11.88 34.63 -8.63
CA ASP A 81 -12.63 33.90 -9.65
C ASP A 81 -12.15 32.45 -9.83
N GLU A 82 -11.01 32.08 -9.23
CA GLU A 82 -10.58 30.69 -9.12
C GLU A 82 -11.42 29.94 -8.07
N VAL A 83 -11.95 30.64 -7.06
CA VAL A 83 -12.85 30.06 -6.03
C VAL A 83 -14.31 30.05 -6.47
N PHE A 84 -14.85 31.19 -6.94
CA PHE A 84 -16.23 31.26 -7.43
C PHE A 84 -16.43 32.39 -8.45
N THR A 85 -17.36 32.18 -9.39
CA THR A 85 -17.76 33.21 -10.36
C THR A 85 -19.11 33.81 -10.01
N VAL A 86 -19.44 34.99 -10.55
CA VAL A 86 -20.75 35.61 -10.43
C VAL A 86 -21.23 36.16 -11.77
N SER A 87 -22.50 35.91 -12.12
CA SER A 87 -23.13 36.42 -13.34
C SER A 87 -23.70 37.84 -13.16
N PHE A 88 -24.13 38.47 -14.26
CA PHE A 88 -24.73 39.81 -14.22
C PHE A 88 -26.05 39.88 -13.44
N VAL A 89 -26.70 38.74 -13.19
CA VAL A 89 -27.94 38.64 -12.38
C VAL A 89 -27.68 38.27 -10.92
N GLY A 90 -26.42 38.16 -10.49
CA GLY A 90 -26.06 37.81 -9.12
C GLY A 90 -26.10 36.29 -8.83
N GLU A 91 -26.10 35.45 -9.87
CA GLU A 91 -25.92 34.01 -9.70
C GLU A 91 -24.44 33.70 -9.49
N VAL A 92 -24.12 33.11 -8.34
CA VAL A 92 -22.78 32.67 -7.95
C VAL A 92 -22.62 31.19 -8.25
N THR A 93 -21.48 30.80 -8.82
CA THR A 93 -21.14 29.40 -9.16
C THR A 93 -19.81 29.00 -8.54
N ALA A 94 -19.77 27.87 -7.83
CA ALA A 94 -18.56 27.31 -7.23
C ALA A 94 -17.56 26.82 -8.28
N VAL A 95 -16.27 27.14 -8.11
CA VAL A 95 -15.18 26.75 -9.03
C VAL A 95 -14.10 25.91 -8.32
N ALA A 96 -13.65 26.32 -7.13
CA ALA A 96 -12.68 25.57 -6.33
C ALA A 96 -12.88 25.81 -4.84
N ASN A 97 -12.37 24.92 -4.00
CA ASN A 97 -12.43 25.07 -2.54
C ASN A 97 -11.70 26.36 -2.09
N GLY A 98 -12.33 27.13 -1.22
CA GLY A 98 -11.80 28.40 -0.74
C GLY A 98 -12.89 29.34 -0.23
N SER A 99 -12.51 30.58 0.04
CA SER A 99 -13.45 31.62 0.46
C SER A 99 -13.09 32.95 -0.16
N GLY A 100 -14.09 33.73 -0.55
CA GLY A 100 -13.88 35.07 -1.07
C GLY A 100 -15.08 35.98 -0.85
N THR A 101 -14.90 37.24 -1.20
CA THR A 101 -15.89 38.30 -1.00
C THR A 101 -16.60 38.62 -2.31
N LEU A 102 -17.93 38.48 -2.30
CA LEU A 102 -18.81 38.94 -3.35
C LEU A 102 -19.13 40.42 -3.13
N THR A 103 -18.98 41.26 -4.16
CA THR A 103 -19.25 42.69 -4.11
C THR A 103 -20.37 43.06 -5.08
N ALA A 104 -21.37 43.81 -4.59
CA ALA A 104 -22.33 44.51 -5.42
C ALA A 104 -22.04 46.00 -5.35
N ALA A 105 -21.94 46.66 -6.50
CA ALA A 105 -21.74 48.10 -6.61
C ALA A 105 -22.87 48.76 -7.41
N ALA A 106 -23.33 49.92 -6.93
CA ALA A 106 -24.29 50.77 -7.60
C ALA A 106 -23.90 52.24 -7.37
N GLU A 107 -23.59 52.96 -8.45
CA GLU A 107 -23.01 54.31 -8.38
C GLU A 107 -21.74 54.35 -7.48
N ALA A 108 -21.76 55.13 -6.40
CA ALA A 108 -20.67 55.22 -5.42
C ALA A 108 -20.86 54.28 -4.21
N LEU A 109 -21.94 53.50 -4.19
CA LEU A 109 -22.28 52.59 -3.10
C LEU A 109 -21.73 51.19 -3.38
N SER A 110 -21.31 50.50 -2.33
CA SER A 110 -20.95 49.09 -2.37
C SER A 110 -21.47 48.34 -1.15
N ALA A 111 -21.80 47.08 -1.35
CA ALA A 111 -22.06 46.11 -0.29
C ALA A 111 -21.29 44.83 -0.59
N THR A 112 -21.02 44.06 0.46
CA THR A 112 -20.29 42.80 0.37
C THR A 112 -21.02 41.66 1.03
N ALA A 113 -20.77 40.44 0.54
CA ALA A 113 -21.21 39.18 1.13
C ALA A 113 -20.05 38.16 1.06
N GLN A 114 -20.06 37.16 1.94
CA GLN A 114 -19.04 36.11 1.94
C GLN A 114 -19.51 34.85 1.23
N VAL A 115 -18.66 34.30 0.37
CA VAL A 115 -18.90 33.02 -0.29
C VAL A 115 -17.80 32.06 0.13
N THR A 116 -18.17 30.86 0.54
CA THR A 116 -17.24 29.77 0.84
C THR A 116 -17.59 28.57 -0.02
N VAL A 117 -16.61 27.98 -0.68
CA VAL A 117 -16.73 26.71 -1.39
C VAL A 117 -15.94 25.69 -0.59
N ALA A 118 -16.63 24.66 -0.10
CA ALA A 118 -16.02 23.59 0.68
C ALA A 118 -16.70 22.28 0.30
N GLN A 119 -16.11 21.57 -0.67
CA GLN A 119 -16.61 20.28 -1.15
C GLN A 119 -16.81 19.31 0.01
N VAL A 120 -17.98 18.67 0.02
CA VAL A 120 -18.31 17.61 0.96
C VAL A 120 -18.30 16.27 0.22
N PRO A 121 -17.48 15.30 0.63
CA PRO A 121 -17.55 13.94 0.10
C PRO A 121 -18.94 13.35 0.26
N VAL A 122 -19.50 12.78 -0.79
CA VAL A 122 -20.81 12.09 -0.75
C VAL A 122 -20.74 10.69 -1.33
N ALA A 123 -19.76 10.40 -2.19
CA ALA A 123 -19.55 9.07 -2.73
C ALA A 123 -18.07 8.65 -2.68
N VAL A 124 -17.84 7.37 -2.41
CA VAL A 124 -16.61 6.66 -2.77
C VAL A 124 -16.99 5.72 -3.91
N VAL A 125 -16.28 5.79 -5.03
CA VAL A 125 -16.53 4.93 -6.19
C VAL A 125 -15.28 4.11 -6.52
N VAL A 126 -15.47 2.85 -6.89
CA VAL A 126 -14.35 1.99 -7.33
C VAL A 126 -13.95 2.40 -8.73
N ALA A 127 -12.73 2.94 -8.89
CA ALA A 127 -12.19 3.40 -10.16
C ALA A 127 -11.52 2.25 -10.94
N SER A 128 -10.75 1.41 -10.25
CA SER A 128 -10.12 0.21 -10.81
C SER A 128 -9.75 -0.80 -9.72
N GLY A 129 -9.31 -2.01 -10.13
CA GLY A 129 -8.87 -3.07 -9.21
C GLY A 129 -9.99 -3.71 -8.38
N GLY A 130 -11.25 -3.41 -8.65
CA GLY A 130 -12.39 -4.13 -8.07
C GLY A 130 -12.65 -5.46 -8.77
N ALA A 131 -13.32 -6.38 -8.07
CA ALA A 131 -13.78 -7.68 -8.58
C ALA A 131 -12.69 -8.56 -9.20
N GLN A 132 -11.45 -8.45 -8.69
CA GLN A 132 -10.34 -9.28 -9.12
C GLN A 132 -10.45 -10.70 -8.58
N GLU A 133 -9.75 -11.62 -9.25
CA GLU A 133 -9.50 -12.97 -8.78
C GLU A 133 -8.01 -13.13 -8.47
N GLY A 134 -7.71 -13.81 -7.37
CA GLY A 134 -6.34 -14.13 -6.96
C GLY A 134 -6.34 -15.37 -6.10
N LEU A 135 -5.17 -15.95 -5.82
CA LEU A 135 -5.08 -17.07 -4.90
C LEU A 135 -5.22 -16.58 -3.46
N ALA A 136 -5.86 -17.39 -2.60
CA ALA A 136 -5.93 -17.11 -1.18
C ALA A 136 -4.51 -16.87 -0.59
N GLY A 137 -4.38 -15.85 0.26
CA GLY A 137 -3.10 -15.44 0.86
C GLY A 137 -2.18 -14.62 -0.04
N ARG A 138 -2.51 -14.38 -1.32
CA ARG A 138 -1.67 -13.62 -2.26
C ARG A 138 -2.16 -12.20 -2.50
N ALA A 139 -1.22 -11.33 -2.89
CA ALA A 139 -1.53 -10.02 -3.45
C ALA A 139 -2.35 -10.16 -4.73
N LEU A 140 -3.39 -9.32 -4.87
CA LEU A 140 -4.05 -9.12 -6.14
C LEU A 140 -3.08 -8.54 -7.17
N ALA A 141 -3.31 -8.86 -8.45
CA ALA A 141 -2.42 -8.45 -9.53
C ALA A 141 -2.42 -6.93 -9.75
N GLU A 142 -3.59 -6.30 -9.61
CA GLU A 142 -3.76 -4.86 -9.75
C GLU A 142 -4.08 -4.21 -8.39
N PRO A 143 -3.60 -2.98 -8.13
CA PRO A 143 -4.01 -2.23 -6.96
C PRO A 143 -5.50 -1.86 -7.02
N VAL A 144 -6.14 -1.78 -5.85
CA VAL A 144 -7.49 -1.25 -5.71
C VAL A 144 -7.40 0.28 -5.72
N VAL A 145 -8.13 0.92 -6.64
CA VAL A 145 -8.20 2.38 -6.74
C VAL A 145 -9.64 2.82 -6.56
N VAL A 146 -9.86 3.79 -5.69
CA VAL A 146 -11.16 4.44 -5.49
C VAL A 146 -11.05 5.94 -5.77
N ARG A 147 -12.16 6.54 -6.16
CA ARG A 147 -12.31 8.00 -6.28
C ARG A 147 -13.33 8.50 -5.27
N VAL A 148 -13.07 9.65 -4.66
CA VAL A 148 -14.03 10.35 -3.79
C VAL A 148 -14.70 11.46 -4.60
N ASP A 149 -16.03 11.46 -4.64
CA ASP A 149 -16.83 12.43 -5.40
C ASP A 149 -17.76 13.23 -4.46
N ASP A 150 -18.00 14.50 -4.79
CA ASP A 150 -19.02 15.36 -4.16
C ASP A 150 -20.43 15.09 -4.72
N ALA A 151 -21.44 15.83 -4.25
CA ALA A 151 -22.83 15.65 -4.71
C ALA A 151 -23.04 16.02 -6.19
N GLY A 152 -22.13 16.82 -6.77
CA GLY A 152 -22.10 17.16 -8.20
C GLY A 152 -21.36 16.12 -9.06
N GLY A 153 -20.76 15.09 -8.45
CA GLY A 153 -19.93 14.10 -9.14
C GLY A 153 -18.52 14.59 -9.47
N SER A 154 -18.08 15.71 -8.88
CA SER A 154 -16.72 16.22 -9.04
C SER A 154 -15.78 15.56 -8.03
N PRO A 155 -14.52 15.28 -8.40
CA PRO A 155 -13.57 14.66 -7.48
C PRO A 155 -13.24 15.58 -6.30
N VAL A 156 -13.02 14.98 -5.13
CA VAL A 156 -12.62 15.68 -3.90
C VAL A 156 -11.19 15.31 -3.52
N THR A 157 -10.30 16.29 -3.59
CA THR A 157 -8.88 16.18 -3.19
C THR A 157 -8.69 16.34 -1.68
N ASP A 158 -7.55 15.89 -1.16
CA ASP A 158 -7.14 16.05 0.25
C ASP A 158 -8.05 15.35 1.27
N VAL A 159 -8.76 14.30 0.85
CA VAL A 159 -9.60 13.45 1.71
C VAL A 159 -8.84 12.20 2.10
N THR A 160 -8.77 11.87 3.39
CA THR A 160 -8.20 10.60 3.83
C THR A 160 -9.20 9.46 3.57
N VAL A 161 -8.77 8.47 2.79
CA VAL A 161 -9.46 7.20 2.56
C VAL A 161 -8.75 6.11 3.36
N SER A 162 -9.50 5.37 4.16
CA SER A 162 -9.03 4.19 4.89
C SER A 162 -9.49 2.90 4.18
N PHE A 163 -8.57 1.96 4.02
CA PHE A 163 -8.80 0.66 3.39
C PHE A 163 -8.78 -0.42 4.47
N THR A 164 -9.94 -0.95 4.80
CA THR A 164 -10.12 -1.91 5.90
C THR A 164 -10.68 -3.24 5.37
N PRO A 165 -9.84 -4.27 5.19
CA PRO A 165 -10.31 -5.62 4.91
C PRO A 165 -11.24 -6.11 6.03
N ALA A 166 -12.27 -6.86 5.69
CA ALA A 166 -13.05 -7.57 6.71
C ALA A 166 -12.16 -8.59 7.45
N THR A 167 -12.56 -8.99 8.66
CA THR A 167 -11.76 -9.91 9.48
C THR A 167 -11.43 -11.19 8.73
N GLY A 168 -10.13 -11.48 8.57
CA GLY A 168 -9.65 -12.65 7.84
C GLY A 168 -9.61 -12.49 6.32
N HIS A 169 -9.95 -11.32 5.77
CA HIS A 169 -9.90 -11.02 4.32
C HIS A 169 -8.58 -10.35 3.91
N GLY A 170 -7.52 -10.62 4.66
CA GLY A 170 -6.15 -10.20 4.35
C GLY A 170 -5.81 -8.78 4.81
N VAL A 171 -4.94 -8.09 4.05
CA VAL A 171 -4.32 -6.82 4.44
C VAL A 171 -4.22 -5.86 3.25
N ALA A 172 -4.47 -4.57 3.51
CA ALA A 172 -4.28 -3.49 2.55
C ALA A 172 -3.02 -2.69 2.91
N ASP A 173 -2.15 -2.42 1.93
CA ASP A 173 -0.92 -1.64 2.11
C ASP A 173 -0.71 -0.67 0.92
N PRO A 174 -0.74 0.67 1.16
CA PRO A 174 -1.00 1.33 2.45
C PRO A 174 -2.46 1.16 2.92
N ALA A 175 -2.67 1.09 4.24
CA ALA A 175 -4.00 0.99 4.86
C ALA A 175 -4.79 2.31 4.82
N SER A 176 -4.15 3.44 4.52
CA SER A 176 -4.81 4.73 4.35
C SER A 176 -4.05 5.62 3.38
N VAL A 177 -4.78 6.37 2.55
CA VAL A 177 -4.22 7.28 1.54
C VAL A 177 -5.03 8.58 1.49
N VAL A 178 -4.36 9.71 1.31
CA VAL A 178 -5.00 11.00 1.04
C VAL A 178 -5.25 11.12 -0.47
N THR A 179 -6.45 11.52 -0.87
CA THR A 179 -6.80 11.65 -2.29
C THR A 179 -5.95 12.69 -3.01
N ASP A 180 -5.57 12.38 -4.23
CA ASP A 180 -4.83 13.29 -5.12
C ASP A 180 -5.75 14.36 -5.77
N PRO A 181 -5.23 15.28 -6.61
CA PRO A 181 -6.07 16.28 -7.30
C PRO A 181 -7.15 15.71 -8.23
N ALA A 182 -7.08 14.42 -8.59
CA ALA A 182 -8.12 13.71 -9.35
C ALA A 182 -9.11 12.98 -8.41
N GLY A 183 -9.00 13.16 -7.10
CA GLY A 183 -9.83 12.53 -6.08
C GLY A 183 -9.49 11.07 -5.83
N MET A 184 -8.35 10.58 -6.29
CA MET A 184 -8.01 9.15 -6.29
C MET A 184 -7.20 8.73 -5.07
N ALA A 185 -7.51 7.54 -4.54
CA ALA A 185 -6.75 6.85 -3.50
C ALA A 185 -6.51 5.39 -3.91
N SER A 186 -5.31 4.86 -3.66
CA SER A 186 -4.87 3.54 -4.14
C SER A 186 -4.23 2.69 -3.04
N THR A 187 -4.47 1.38 -3.03
CA THR A 187 -3.85 0.42 -2.12
C THR A 187 -3.57 -0.92 -2.80
N ASN A 188 -2.53 -1.62 -2.38
CA ASN A 188 -2.33 -3.02 -2.75
C ASN A 188 -3.06 -3.90 -1.75
N TRP A 189 -3.88 -4.84 -2.23
CA TRP A 189 -4.64 -5.75 -1.37
C TRP A 189 -4.10 -7.17 -1.48
N THR A 190 -3.61 -7.70 -0.37
CA THR A 190 -3.32 -9.13 -0.18
C THR A 190 -4.53 -9.81 0.39
N LEU A 191 -5.04 -10.83 -0.30
CA LEU A 191 -6.21 -11.61 0.13
C LEU A 191 -5.89 -12.43 1.38
N GLY A 192 -6.91 -12.74 2.16
CA GLY A 192 -6.84 -13.69 3.27
C GLY A 192 -6.65 -15.12 2.80
N GLU A 193 -6.26 -16.00 3.73
CA GLU A 193 -5.89 -17.40 3.48
C GLU A 193 -7.08 -18.33 3.15
N VAL A 194 -8.32 -17.85 3.35
CA VAL A 194 -9.53 -18.63 3.09
C VAL A 194 -10.07 -18.32 1.69
N SER A 195 -10.31 -19.36 0.90
CA SER A 195 -10.94 -19.23 -0.42
C SER A 195 -12.39 -18.76 -0.33
N GLY A 196 -12.85 -18.06 -1.37
CA GLY A 196 -14.18 -17.50 -1.47
C GLY A 196 -14.20 -15.99 -1.75
N ILE A 197 -15.39 -15.40 -1.67
CA ILE A 197 -15.54 -13.95 -1.84
C ILE A 197 -14.99 -13.26 -0.61
N GLN A 198 -14.06 -12.35 -0.83
CA GLN A 198 -13.48 -11.48 0.19
C GLN A 198 -13.88 -10.04 -0.06
N SER A 199 -13.80 -9.22 0.99
CA SER A 199 -14.25 -7.82 0.98
C SER A 199 -13.27 -6.89 1.67
N LEU A 200 -13.16 -5.70 1.08
CA LEU A 200 -12.35 -4.56 1.50
C LEU A 200 -13.26 -3.33 1.55
N MET A 201 -13.30 -2.63 2.68
CA MET A 201 -14.05 -1.38 2.80
C MET A 201 -13.12 -0.19 2.56
N ALA A 202 -13.44 0.66 1.58
CA ALA A 202 -12.82 1.97 1.43
C ALA A 202 -13.73 3.03 2.07
N SER A 203 -13.26 3.70 3.13
CA SER A 203 -14.04 4.69 3.88
C SER A 203 -13.37 6.06 3.86
N ALA A 204 -14.11 7.08 3.41
CA ALA A 204 -13.78 8.48 3.54
C ALA A 204 -14.43 9.08 4.80
N ALA A 205 -14.31 10.40 4.98
CA ALA A 205 -14.95 11.13 6.08
C ALA A 205 -16.48 10.93 6.11
N ASP A 206 -17.07 11.20 7.28
CA ASP A 206 -18.53 11.23 7.49
C ASP A 206 -19.29 9.93 7.15
N GLY A 207 -18.58 8.79 7.12
CA GLY A 207 -19.17 7.47 6.89
C GLY A 207 -19.44 7.16 5.41
N VAL A 208 -18.95 7.98 4.49
CA VAL A 208 -19.01 7.70 3.06
C VAL A 208 -18.06 6.55 2.74
N SER A 209 -18.59 5.45 2.20
CA SER A 209 -17.79 4.24 1.97
C SER A 209 -18.25 3.42 0.78
N ALA A 210 -17.33 2.62 0.23
CA ALA A 210 -17.63 1.60 -0.78
C ALA A 210 -17.06 0.25 -0.37
N GLU A 211 -17.85 -0.81 -0.52
CA GLU A 211 -17.37 -2.18 -0.41
C GLU A 211 -16.77 -2.62 -1.76
N ILE A 212 -15.49 -3.02 -1.73
CA ILE A 212 -14.79 -3.68 -2.82
C ILE A 212 -14.81 -5.18 -2.55
N ARG A 213 -15.04 -5.97 -3.60
CA ARG A 213 -15.03 -7.44 -3.53
C ARG A 213 -13.93 -8.00 -4.42
N ALA A 214 -13.39 -9.14 -4.02
CA ALA A 214 -12.49 -9.97 -4.81
C ALA A 214 -12.78 -11.44 -4.53
N VAL A 215 -12.30 -12.35 -5.38
CA VAL A 215 -12.42 -13.80 -5.19
C VAL A 215 -11.05 -14.38 -4.88
N ALA A 216 -10.93 -14.98 -3.71
CA ALA A 216 -9.80 -15.82 -3.35
C ALA A 216 -10.05 -17.24 -3.88
N GLY A 217 -9.30 -17.64 -4.90
CA GLY A 217 -9.25 -19.02 -5.37
C GLY A 217 -8.55 -19.93 -4.37
N GLU A 218 -8.85 -21.22 -4.44
CA GLU A 218 -8.10 -22.24 -3.69
C GLU A 218 -6.64 -22.24 -4.14
N VAL A 219 -5.72 -22.26 -3.17
CA VAL A 219 -4.33 -22.60 -3.46
C VAL A 219 -4.30 -24.09 -3.81
N PRO A 220 -3.85 -24.48 -5.02
CA PRO A 220 -3.75 -25.90 -5.37
C PRO A 220 -2.94 -26.65 -4.32
N LEU A 221 -3.36 -27.86 -3.94
CA LEU A 221 -2.51 -28.69 -3.08
C LEU A 221 -1.20 -28.99 -3.81
N PRO A 222 -0.04 -28.91 -3.13
CA PRO A 222 1.22 -29.29 -3.74
C PRO A 222 1.19 -30.78 -4.08
N SER A 223 1.94 -31.18 -5.11
CA SER A 223 2.19 -32.60 -5.35
C SER A 223 2.90 -33.22 -4.15
N ASP A 224 2.60 -34.49 -3.82
CA ASP A 224 3.23 -35.20 -2.70
C ASP A 224 4.77 -35.22 -2.79
N THR A 225 5.29 -35.17 -4.02
CA THR A 225 6.71 -35.15 -4.34
C THR A 225 7.06 -34.07 -5.36
N ALA A 226 8.33 -33.69 -5.41
CA ALA A 226 8.91 -32.91 -6.48
C ALA A 226 10.33 -33.41 -6.83
N VAL A 227 10.82 -33.06 -8.02
CA VAL A 227 12.18 -33.42 -8.48
C VAL A 227 12.96 -32.17 -8.86
N TYR A 228 14.14 -32.00 -8.26
CA TYR A 228 15.01 -30.84 -8.48
C TYR A 228 16.34 -31.23 -9.11
N SER A 229 16.91 -30.29 -9.87
CA SER A 229 18.34 -30.20 -10.10
C SER A 229 18.95 -29.15 -9.17
N ILE A 230 20.18 -29.40 -8.71
CA ILE A 230 20.93 -28.47 -7.85
C ILE A 230 22.22 -28.11 -8.55
N ALA A 231 22.34 -26.86 -9.00
CA ALA A 231 23.58 -26.34 -9.56
C ALA A 231 24.37 -25.61 -8.48
N PHE A 232 25.67 -25.93 -8.36
CA PHE A 232 26.63 -25.15 -7.59
C PHE A 232 27.50 -24.36 -8.56
N ASN A 233 27.46 -23.04 -8.44
CA ASN A 233 28.33 -22.13 -9.18
C ASN A 233 29.32 -21.48 -8.22
N ALA A 234 30.57 -21.94 -8.24
CA ALA A 234 31.63 -21.40 -7.42
C ALA A 234 32.26 -20.16 -8.06
N THR A 235 32.25 -19.04 -7.32
CA THR A 235 32.82 -17.75 -7.73
C THR A 235 34.10 -17.39 -6.97
N TRP A 236 34.47 -18.18 -5.96
CA TRP A 236 35.67 -18.00 -5.15
C TRP A 236 36.93 -17.96 -6.01
N SER A 237 37.53 -16.77 -6.09
CA SER A 237 38.65 -16.48 -6.99
C SER A 237 39.54 -15.39 -6.40
N ALA A 238 40.79 -15.28 -6.88
CA ALA A 238 41.71 -14.21 -6.50
C ALA A 238 41.15 -12.80 -6.76
N ALA A 239 40.19 -12.64 -7.67
CA ALA A 239 39.53 -11.36 -7.92
C ALA A 239 38.55 -10.99 -6.80
N THR A 240 37.75 -11.96 -6.36
CA THR A 240 36.74 -11.78 -5.29
C THR A 240 37.34 -11.79 -3.88
N HIS A 241 38.40 -12.57 -3.69
CA HIS A 241 39.01 -12.89 -2.39
C HIS A 241 40.54 -12.84 -2.50
N PRO A 242 41.14 -11.65 -2.68
CA PRO A 242 42.55 -11.52 -3.05
C PRO A 242 43.53 -11.86 -1.91
N THR A 243 43.11 -11.70 -0.66
CA THR A 243 43.97 -11.91 0.52
C THR A 243 44.38 -13.38 0.63
N ASP A 244 45.69 -13.64 0.56
CA ASP A 244 46.31 -14.97 0.71
C ASP A 244 45.76 -16.08 -0.20
N PHE A 245 45.12 -15.71 -1.31
CA PHE A 245 44.41 -16.65 -2.19
C PHE A 245 45.30 -17.85 -2.60
N PRO A 246 44.81 -19.09 -2.45
CA PRO A 246 45.66 -20.27 -2.63
C PRO A 246 45.82 -20.70 -4.09
N PRO A 247 46.95 -21.35 -4.45
CA PRO A 247 47.05 -22.08 -5.71
C PRO A 247 46.17 -23.33 -5.65
N GLY A 248 45.61 -23.72 -6.80
CA GLY A 248 44.70 -24.88 -6.89
C GLY A 248 43.43 -24.77 -6.02
N PRO A 249 42.73 -23.62 -6.02
CA PRO A 249 41.50 -23.47 -5.25
C PRO A 249 40.44 -24.43 -5.78
N HIS A 250 39.80 -25.17 -4.89
CA HIS A 250 38.78 -26.15 -5.25
C HIS A 250 37.78 -26.36 -4.12
N PHE A 251 36.74 -27.12 -4.44
CA PHE A 251 35.70 -27.56 -3.54
C PHE A 251 35.67 -29.09 -3.50
N SER A 252 35.51 -29.67 -2.32
CA SER A 252 35.39 -31.12 -2.18
C SER A 252 34.11 -31.63 -2.85
N PRO A 253 33.94 -32.97 -3.00
CA PRO A 253 32.63 -33.53 -3.32
C PRO A 253 31.52 -32.93 -2.45
N LEU A 254 30.39 -32.61 -3.08
CA LEU A 254 29.21 -32.12 -2.37
C LEU A 254 28.54 -33.31 -1.66
N ILE A 255 28.12 -33.08 -0.42
CA ILE A 255 27.44 -34.09 0.39
C ILE A 255 26.30 -33.41 1.16
N GLY A 256 25.16 -34.07 1.22
CA GLY A 256 23.96 -33.50 1.81
C GLY A 256 22.84 -34.51 1.98
N ALA A 257 21.68 -34.00 2.40
CA ALA A 257 20.50 -34.80 2.65
C ALA A 257 19.24 -34.07 2.19
N VAL A 258 18.25 -34.87 1.77
CA VAL A 258 16.84 -34.48 1.75
C VAL A 258 16.23 -34.92 3.08
N HIS A 259 15.61 -34.02 3.83
CA HIS A 259 15.15 -34.29 5.21
C HIS A 259 13.97 -33.42 5.65
N ASN A 260 13.50 -33.63 6.89
CA ASN A 260 12.54 -32.76 7.57
C ASN A 260 13.15 -31.99 8.75
N ASP A 261 12.32 -31.17 9.38
CA ASP A 261 12.65 -30.30 10.50
C ASP A 261 13.03 -31.03 11.80
N SER A 262 12.78 -32.34 11.87
CA SER A 262 13.12 -33.17 13.03
C SER A 262 14.61 -33.58 13.08
N VAL A 263 15.42 -33.19 12.08
CA VAL A 263 16.86 -33.38 12.07
C VAL A 263 17.59 -32.17 11.48
N ALA A 264 18.71 -31.81 12.10
CA ALA A 264 19.67 -30.85 11.55
C ALA A 264 21.04 -31.53 11.45
N PHE A 265 21.71 -31.38 10.30
CA PHE A 265 23.05 -31.95 10.07
C PHE A 265 24.18 -30.98 10.39
N TRP A 266 23.89 -29.67 10.41
CA TRP A 266 24.74 -28.63 10.97
C TRP A 266 23.91 -27.37 11.22
N ALA A 267 24.39 -26.49 12.09
CA ALA A 267 23.83 -25.16 12.30
C ALA A 267 24.91 -24.20 12.81
N SER A 268 24.81 -22.92 12.47
CA SER A 268 25.68 -21.87 13.02
C SER A 268 25.49 -21.80 14.54
N GLY A 269 26.59 -21.78 15.29
CA GLY A 269 26.57 -21.76 16.76
C GLY A 269 26.50 -23.15 17.42
N GLU A 270 26.40 -24.23 16.66
CA GLU A 270 26.47 -25.61 17.17
C GLU A 270 27.85 -26.22 16.96
N ILE A 271 28.16 -27.30 17.70
CA ILE A 271 29.40 -28.06 17.51
C ILE A 271 29.26 -28.98 16.28
N ALA A 272 30.26 -28.98 15.41
CA ALA A 272 30.30 -29.85 14.24
C ALA A 272 30.23 -31.34 14.62
N SER A 273 29.48 -32.12 13.83
CA SER A 273 29.51 -33.59 13.93
C SER A 273 30.84 -34.13 13.39
N ALA A 274 31.15 -35.40 13.70
CA ALA A 274 32.31 -36.09 13.12
C ALA A 274 32.22 -36.20 11.57
N GLY A 275 31.01 -36.14 11.02
CA GLY A 275 30.74 -36.01 9.59
C GLY A 275 31.11 -34.65 9.03
N ILE A 276 30.70 -33.57 9.69
CA ILE A 276 31.03 -32.20 9.27
C ILE A 276 32.53 -31.93 9.41
N GLU A 277 33.14 -32.33 10.52
CA GLU A 277 34.59 -32.26 10.75
C GLU A 277 35.37 -32.95 9.64
N GLN A 278 35.07 -34.23 9.35
CA GLN A 278 35.74 -34.95 8.27
C GLN A 278 35.57 -34.26 6.91
N MET A 279 34.37 -33.75 6.63
CA MET A 279 34.08 -33.06 5.37
C MET A 279 34.88 -31.76 5.28
N ALA A 280 34.92 -30.97 6.33
CA ALA A 280 35.53 -29.65 6.35
C ALA A 280 37.06 -29.68 6.39
N GLU A 281 37.68 -30.72 6.97
CA GLU A 281 39.14 -30.82 7.03
C GLU A 281 39.76 -31.60 5.86
N THR A 282 39.05 -32.60 5.34
CA THR A 282 39.62 -33.55 4.36
C THR A 282 38.84 -33.67 3.06
N GLY A 283 37.65 -33.09 2.99
CA GLY A 283 36.71 -33.30 1.89
C GLY A 283 36.07 -34.69 1.89
N GLY A 284 36.28 -35.49 2.95
CA GLY A 284 35.76 -36.83 3.09
C GLY A 284 34.27 -36.83 3.42
N THR A 285 33.47 -37.63 2.71
CA THR A 285 32.00 -37.65 2.87
C THR A 285 31.47 -38.86 3.64
N SER A 286 32.36 -39.77 4.06
CA SER A 286 31.97 -41.10 4.52
C SER A 286 31.26 -41.10 5.88
N ASN A 287 31.69 -40.25 6.81
CA ASN A 287 31.08 -40.10 8.13
C ASN A 287 29.72 -39.42 8.01
N LEU A 288 29.64 -38.29 7.30
CA LEU A 288 28.38 -37.58 7.09
C LEU A 288 27.35 -38.44 6.34
N THR A 289 27.79 -39.24 5.36
CA THR A 289 26.92 -40.24 4.71
C THR A 289 26.32 -41.23 5.72
N ARG A 290 27.09 -41.66 6.71
CA ARG A 290 26.62 -42.60 7.75
C ARG A 290 25.64 -41.93 8.70
N GLU A 291 25.93 -40.70 9.10
CA GLU A 291 25.04 -39.89 9.94
C GLU A 291 23.69 -39.70 9.26
N ILE A 292 23.68 -39.28 7.99
CA ILE A 292 22.44 -39.12 7.21
C ILE A 292 21.69 -40.45 7.10
N ARG A 293 22.37 -41.55 6.76
CA ARG A 293 21.72 -42.87 6.66
C ARG A 293 21.14 -43.37 7.97
N ALA A 294 21.64 -42.93 9.12
CA ALA A 294 21.06 -43.28 10.41
C ALA A 294 19.67 -42.65 10.63
N HIS A 295 19.34 -41.59 9.88
CA HIS A 295 18.03 -40.94 9.88
C HIS A 295 17.09 -41.46 8.76
N ILE A 296 17.52 -42.46 7.98
CA ILE A 296 16.72 -43.07 6.89
C ILE A 296 16.27 -44.48 7.31
N PRO A 297 14.95 -44.81 7.25
CA PRO A 297 13.84 -43.90 6.99
C PRO A 297 13.47 -43.09 8.25
N GLY A 298 12.77 -41.97 8.08
CA GLY A 298 12.15 -41.24 9.20
C GLY A 298 12.34 -39.74 9.09
N HIS A 299 13.54 -39.27 9.48
CA HIS A 299 13.84 -37.83 9.46
C HIS A 299 14.56 -37.39 8.19
N ALA A 300 15.18 -38.33 7.47
CA ALA A 300 15.78 -38.12 6.17
C ALA A 300 15.18 -39.05 5.12
N LEU A 301 15.11 -38.56 3.88
CA LEU A 301 14.63 -39.28 2.71
C LEU A 301 15.79 -39.89 1.91
N SER A 302 16.84 -39.13 1.65
CA SER A 302 17.96 -39.57 0.82
C SER A 302 19.27 -38.83 1.10
N VAL A 303 20.38 -39.44 0.71
CA VAL A 303 21.72 -38.81 0.69
C VAL A 303 21.92 -38.16 -0.69
N ILE A 304 22.31 -36.90 -0.69
CA ILE A 304 22.69 -36.13 -1.88
C ILE A 304 24.22 -36.24 -2.05
N ASN A 305 24.67 -36.60 -3.25
CA ASN A 305 26.10 -36.67 -3.57
C ASN A 305 26.39 -35.90 -4.86
N GLY A 306 27.43 -35.07 -4.85
CA GLY A 306 27.92 -34.35 -6.01
C GLY A 306 29.44 -34.46 -6.15
N ARG A 307 29.96 -34.21 -7.36
CA ARG A 307 31.40 -34.23 -7.62
C ARG A 307 32.08 -32.97 -7.09
N GLY A 308 33.35 -33.07 -6.70
CA GLY A 308 34.18 -31.90 -6.41
C GLY A 308 34.52 -31.13 -7.68
N ILE A 309 34.85 -29.85 -7.51
CA ILE A 309 35.16 -28.93 -8.62
C ILE A 309 36.34 -28.02 -8.29
N GLY A 310 37.07 -27.56 -9.31
CA GLY A 310 37.98 -26.42 -9.13
C GLY A 310 37.22 -25.12 -8.90
N SER A 311 37.91 -24.02 -8.61
CA SER A 311 37.31 -22.70 -8.45
C SER A 311 38.02 -21.62 -9.28
N PRO A 312 37.29 -20.78 -10.02
CA PRO A 312 35.84 -20.81 -10.24
C PRO A 312 35.45 -21.96 -11.20
N ALA A 313 34.32 -22.60 -10.94
CA ALA A 313 33.70 -23.60 -11.82
C ALA A 313 32.25 -23.89 -11.39
N SER A 314 31.57 -24.76 -12.11
CA SER A 314 30.23 -25.21 -11.72
C SER A 314 30.01 -26.72 -11.88
N THR A 315 29.03 -27.23 -11.13
CA THR A 315 28.54 -28.60 -11.25
C THR A 315 27.05 -28.67 -10.97
N THR A 316 26.38 -29.69 -11.50
CA THR A 316 24.96 -29.93 -11.27
C THR A 316 24.74 -31.34 -10.74
N ILE A 317 23.84 -31.48 -9.77
CA ILE A 317 23.28 -32.73 -9.29
C ILE A 317 21.86 -32.81 -9.85
N GLU A 318 21.56 -33.86 -10.61
CA GLU A 318 20.26 -34.06 -11.24
C GLU A 318 19.42 -35.05 -10.43
N GLY A 319 18.09 -34.94 -10.52
CA GLY A 319 17.18 -35.97 -10.00
C GLY A 319 17.12 -36.05 -8.46
N VAL A 320 17.18 -34.90 -7.78
CA VAL A 320 17.00 -34.85 -6.32
C VAL A 320 15.50 -34.89 -6.01
N HIS A 321 15.05 -36.02 -5.47
CA HIS A 321 13.65 -36.23 -5.09
C HIS A 321 13.38 -35.69 -3.69
N VAL A 322 12.32 -34.89 -3.55
CA VAL A 322 11.79 -34.38 -2.28
C VAL A 322 10.32 -34.78 -2.11
N SER A 323 9.82 -34.70 -0.89
CA SER A 323 8.43 -35.04 -0.53
C SER A 323 7.87 -34.06 0.49
N LEU A 324 6.55 -33.98 0.63
CA LEU A 324 5.92 -33.15 1.68
C LEU A 324 6.41 -33.50 3.09
N ASP A 325 6.74 -34.78 3.33
CA ASP A 325 7.31 -35.22 4.61
C ASP A 325 8.81 -34.89 4.78
N HIS A 326 9.49 -34.43 3.73
CA HIS A 326 10.93 -34.11 3.71
C HIS A 326 11.24 -32.96 2.72
N PRO A 327 10.75 -31.73 3.00
CA PRO A 327 10.86 -30.61 2.06
C PRO A 327 12.21 -29.87 2.16
N LEU A 328 13.07 -30.25 3.10
CA LEU A 328 14.29 -29.51 3.42
C LEU A 328 15.53 -30.15 2.77
N ILE A 329 16.47 -29.29 2.37
CA ILE A 329 17.79 -29.68 1.87
C ILE A 329 18.88 -29.15 2.79
N THR A 330 19.79 -30.04 3.20
CA THR A 330 21.11 -29.65 3.68
C THR A 330 22.13 -30.09 2.65
N LEU A 331 23.07 -29.21 2.27
CA LEU A 331 24.11 -29.52 1.28
C LEU A 331 25.36 -28.71 1.62
N VAL A 332 26.50 -29.39 1.73
CA VAL A 332 27.79 -28.79 2.11
C VAL A 332 28.93 -29.26 1.21
N THR A 333 29.99 -28.44 1.14
CA THR A 333 31.26 -28.76 0.50
C THR A 333 32.40 -27.96 1.14
N MET A 334 33.56 -28.59 1.27
CA MET A 334 34.77 -27.99 1.82
C MET A 334 35.34 -26.93 0.86
N ILE A 335 35.84 -25.84 1.41
CA ILE A 335 36.69 -24.87 0.70
C ILE A 335 38.12 -25.38 0.80
N ALA A 336 38.82 -25.54 -0.32
CA ALA A 336 40.11 -26.22 -0.33
C ALA A 336 41.19 -25.45 -1.11
N PRO A 337 42.42 -25.37 -0.60
CA PRO A 337 42.84 -25.80 0.74
C PRO A 337 42.29 -24.86 1.82
N SER A 338 41.98 -25.42 2.98
CA SER A 338 41.65 -24.69 4.21
C SER A 338 41.95 -25.56 5.42
N PRO A 339 41.95 -24.99 6.65
CA PRO A 339 41.98 -25.76 7.89
C PRO A 339 40.74 -26.65 8.02
N ASP A 340 39.57 -26.02 8.10
CA ASP A 340 38.28 -26.68 8.32
C ASP A 340 37.10 -25.85 7.76
N TRP A 341 37.35 -25.11 6.67
CA TRP A 341 36.36 -24.17 6.14
C TRP A 341 35.47 -24.83 5.09
N PHE A 342 34.18 -24.50 5.13
CA PHE A 342 33.18 -25.05 4.22
C PHE A 342 32.13 -24.02 3.80
N VAL A 343 31.29 -24.40 2.84
CA VAL A 343 30.04 -23.67 2.52
C VAL A 343 28.88 -24.64 2.48
N GLY A 344 27.68 -24.10 2.65
CA GLY A 344 26.49 -24.87 2.37
C GLY A 344 25.21 -24.18 2.78
N VAL A 345 24.13 -24.95 2.71
CA VAL A 345 22.82 -24.63 3.27
C VAL A 345 22.48 -25.65 4.35
N ALA A 346 21.77 -25.21 5.38
CA ALA A 346 21.25 -26.04 6.46
C ALA A 346 19.71 -25.95 6.45
N GLY A 347 19.04 -27.08 6.21
CA GLY A 347 17.57 -27.15 6.28
C GLY A 347 16.84 -26.17 5.34
N GLN A 348 17.37 -25.91 4.14
CA GLN A 348 16.74 -25.02 3.17
C GLN A 348 15.44 -25.64 2.64
N SER A 349 14.30 -25.01 2.92
CA SER A 349 13.01 -25.43 2.36
C SER A 349 12.96 -25.17 0.86
N LEU A 350 12.43 -26.14 0.11
CA LEU A 350 12.04 -26.00 -1.30
C LEU A 350 10.54 -25.68 -1.46
N GLN A 351 9.83 -25.45 -0.36
CA GLN A 351 8.46 -24.95 -0.36
C GLN A 351 8.43 -23.45 -0.04
N ASP A 352 7.50 -22.74 -0.69
CA ASP A 352 7.16 -21.37 -0.31
C ASP A 352 6.32 -21.33 0.98
N GLU A 353 5.95 -20.12 1.41
CA GLU A 353 5.16 -19.89 2.62
C GLU A 353 3.74 -20.51 2.57
N PHE A 354 3.28 -20.94 1.40
CA PHE A 354 2.01 -21.63 1.18
C PHE A 354 2.17 -23.14 0.99
N GLY A 355 3.37 -23.68 1.24
CA GLY A 355 3.67 -25.10 1.07
C GLY A 355 3.82 -25.54 -0.39
N GLN A 356 3.85 -24.62 -1.35
CA GLN A 356 4.04 -24.96 -2.76
C GLN A 356 5.51 -25.16 -3.09
N TRP A 357 5.81 -26.19 -3.89
CA TRP A 357 7.15 -26.40 -4.43
C TRP A 357 7.57 -25.21 -5.31
N VAL A 358 8.69 -24.57 -4.96
CA VAL A 358 9.22 -23.43 -5.73
C VAL A 358 9.81 -23.92 -7.06
N ASP A 359 9.56 -23.20 -8.16
CA ASP A 359 10.13 -23.59 -9.46
C ASP A 359 11.64 -23.37 -9.53
N GLU A 360 12.12 -22.29 -8.92
CA GLU A 360 13.54 -21.99 -8.80
C GLU A 360 13.82 -21.28 -7.47
N LEU A 361 14.91 -21.67 -6.82
CA LEU A 361 15.44 -21.02 -5.62
C LEU A 361 16.94 -20.82 -5.78
N GLN A 362 17.42 -19.60 -5.56
CA GLN A 362 18.84 -19.28 -5.55
C GLN A 362 19.28 -18.89 -4.14
N VAL A 363 20.34 -19.55 -3.64
CA VAL A 363 20.92 -19.27 -2.34
C VAL A 363 22.37 -18.85 -2.51
N VAL A 364 22.66 -17.62 -2.11
CA VAL A 364 24.01 -17.04 -2.10
C VAL A 364 24.80 -17.61 -0.92
N LEU A 365 26.03 -18.07 -1.17
CA LEU A 365 26.82 -18.80 -0.19
C LEU A 365 27.99 -17.98 0.35
N TYR A 366 28.19 -18.11 1.65
CA TYR A 366 29.29 -17.53 2.41
C TYR A 366 30.05 -18.63 3.17
N PRO A 367 31.34 -18.40 3.49
CA PRO A 367 32.17 -19.40 4.14
C PRO A 367 31.82 -19.55 5.62
N TYR A 368 31.99 -20.76 6.13
CA TYR A 368 31.87 -21.12 7.53
C TYR A 368 33.13 -21.82 8.01
N ASP A 369 33.49 -21.55 9.25
CA ASP A 369 34.48 -22.27 10.05
C ASP A 369 33.76 -23.39 10.80
N SER A 370 34.29 -24.62 10.78
CA SER A 370 33.63 -25.76 11.44
C SER A 370 33.94 -25.85 12.94
N GLY A 371 34.96 -25.11 13.40
CA GLY A 371 35.43 -25.07 14.78
C GLY A 371 36.29 -26.28 15.17
N THR A 372 36.90 -26.96 14.21
CA THR A 372 37.65 -28.21 14.41
C THR A 372 39.16 -28.05 14.20
N ASP A 373 39.60 -27.03 13.47
CA ASP A 373 41.02 -26.66 13.29
C ASP A 373 41.25 -25.13 13.47
N ASP A 374 42.24 -24.74 14.27
CA ASP A 374 42.56 -23.35 14.64
C ASP A 374 43.43 -22.60 13.59
N GLY A 375 43.61 -23.18 12.39
CA GLY A 375 44.35 -22.56 11.31
C GLY A 375 43.78 -21.20 10.87
N ALA A 376 44.62 -20.17 10.78
CA ALA A 376 44.17 -18.80 10.47
C ALA A 376 44.18 -18.44 8.96
N SER A 377 44.66 -19.33 8.10
CA SER A 377 44.86 -19.12 6.66
C SER A 377 44.64 -20.40 5.86
N TYR A 378 44.38 -20.28 4.55
CA TYR A 378 44.13 -21.40 3.64
C TYR A 378 45.17 -22.53 3.66
N ARG A 379 46.43 -22.22 4.02
CA ARG A 379 47.54 -23.17 3.99
C ARG A 379 48.19 -23.36 5.36
N SER A 380 47.45 -23.08 6.42
CA SER A 380 47.92 -23.30 7.79
C SER A 380 48.25 -24.78 7.98
N ALA A 381 49.25 -25.07 8.81
CA ALA A 381 49.44 -26.45 9.26
C ALA A 381 48.25 -26.84 10.15
N ASN A 382 47.91 -28.14 10.13
CA ASN A 382 46.86 -28.71 10.97
C ASN A 382 47.08 -28.34 12.45
N ALA A 383 46.05 -27.78 13.08
CA ALA A 383 46.02 -27.32 14.45
C ALA A 383 44.67 -27.65 15.09
N ASP A 384 44.50 -28.89 15.55
CA ASP A 384 43.24 -29.39 16.16
C ASP A 384 42.71 -28.46 17.27
N SER A 385 41.47 -27.99 17.13
CA SER A 385 40.80 -27.14 18.12
C SER A 385 40.42 -27.95 19.37
N SER A 386 40.94 -27.55 20.53
CA SER A 386 40.66 -28.23 21.80
C SER A 386 40.33 -27.24 22.94
N PRO A 387 39.06 -27.16 23.40
CA PRO A 387 37.89 -27.91 22.91
C PRO A 387 37.46 -27.46 21.50
N LYS A 388 36.68 -28.30 20.81
CA LYS A 388 36.02 -27.93 19.54
C LYS A 388 35.15 -26.69 19.75
N GLN A 389 35.17 -25.79 18.76
CA GLN A 389 34.45 -24.52 18.79
C GLN A 389 33.11 -24.64 18.03
N PRO A 390 32.15 -23.74 18.30
CA PRO A 390 30.93 -23.66 17.50
C PRO A 390 31.18 -23.23 16.06
N ILE A 391 30.41 -23.79 15.13
CA ILE A 391 30.41 -23.38 13.72
C ILE A 391 30.12 -21.88 13.61
N LYS A 392 30.91 -21.17 12.81
CA LYS A 392 30.82 -19.71 12.70
C LYS A 392 30.95 -19.22 11.26
N GLY A 393 30.13 -18.25 10.88
CA GLY A 393 30.25 -17.59 9.58
C GLY A 393 31.51 -16.72 9.45
N LEU A 394 32.13 -16.75 8.28
CA LEU A 394 33.39 -16.07 7.94
C LEU A 394 33.23 -14.91 6.93
N LYS A 395 32.00 -14.48 6.63
CA LYS A 395 31.77 -13.31 5.74
C LYS A 395 32.48 -12.07 6.27
N GLY A 396 33.29 -11.43 5.43
CA GLY A 396 34.06 -10.24 5.79
C GLY A 396 35.20 -10.51 6.79
N ILE A 397 35.47 -11.77 7.13
CA ILE A 397 36.56 -12.17 8.03
C ILE A 397 37.72 -12.69 7.21
N SER A 398 38.88 -12.03 7.33
CA SER A 398 40.12 -12.43 6.64
C SER A 398 40.41 -13.92 6.81
N PRO A 399 40.78 -14.65 5.73
CA PRO A 399 41.13 -14.14 4.41
C PRO A 399 39.94 -13.88 3.47
N PHE A 400 38.71 -14.05 3.95
CA PHE A 400 37.51 -13.82 3.15
C PHE A 400 37.11 -12.34 3.10
N SER A 401 36.45 -11.94 2.01
CA SER A 401 35.87 -10.60 1.83
C SER A 401 34.36 -10.66 2.10
N ASP A 402 33.64 -9.56 1.82
CA ASP A 402 32.18 -9.53 1.85
C ASP A 402 31.53 -10.15 0.60
N GLU A 403 32.33 -10.50 -0.41
CA GLU A 403 31.86 -11.11 -1.65
C GLU A 403 31.39 -12.55 -1.40
N PRO A 404 30.36 -13.03 -2.13
CA PRO A 404 29.94 -14.41 -2.04
C PRO A 404 30.97 -15.33 -2.70
N ILE A 405 31.03 -16.57 -2.21
CA ILE A 405 32.01 -17.55 -2.70
C ILE A 405 31.39 -18.52 -3.72
N GLY A 406 30.06 -18.54 -3.80
CA GLY A 406 29.29 -19.21 -4.82
C GLY A 406 27.79 -19.10 -4.60
N THR A 407 27.03 -19.81 -5.43
CA THR A 407 25.57 -19.86 -5.37
C THR A 407 25.10 -21.30 -5.57
N TYR A 408 24.12 -21.73 -4.77
CA TYR A 408 23.29 -22.89 -5.11
C TYR A 408 22.02 -22.44 -5.82
N THR A 409 21.71 -23.07 -6.95
CA THR A 409 20.45 -22.90 -7.68
C THR A 409 19.70 -24.23 -7.67
N PHE A 410 18.57 -24.27 -6.99
CA PHE A 410 17.63 -25.38 -6.99
C PHE A 410 16.59 -25.11 -8.06
N LYS A 411 16.48 -25.97 -9.07
CA LYS A 411 15.51 -25.83 -10.15
C LYS A 411 14.61 -27.05 -10.25
N ARG A 412 13.30 -26.85 -10.18
CA ARG A 412 12.32 -27.93 -10.35
C ARG A 412 12.36 -28.44 -11.79
N THR A 413 12.34 -29.76 -11.96
CA THR A 413 12.54 -30.44 -13.25
C THR A 413 11.33 -31.26 -13.69
N ASP A 414 10.39 -31.52 -12.79
CA ASP A 414 9.15 -32.25 -13.03
C ASP A 414 7.93 -31.35 -13.26
N SER A 415 8.11 -30.02 -13.29
CA SER A 415 7.04 -29.04 -13.53
C SER A 415 6.53 -28.98 -14.99
N GLY A 416 6.89 -29.95 -15.83
CA GLY A 416 6.41 -30.07 -17.21
C GLY A 416 5.36 -31.16 -17.39
N GLY A 417 4.10 -30.90 -17.05
CA GLY A 417 3.02 -31.84 -17.39
C GLY A 417 1.63 -31.57 -16.83
N SER A 418 0.91 -30.58 -17.37
CA SER A 418 -0.53 -30.65 -17.70
C SER A 418 -1.00 -29.29 -18.24
N GLY A 419 -0.82 -29.09 -19.56
CA GLY A 419 -1.60 -28.13 -20.34
C GLY A 419 -2.80 -28.80 -20.99
#